data_AF-A0A397S1R9-F1
#
_entry.id   AF-A0A397S1R9-F1
#
_cell.length_a   1.000
_cell.length_b   1.000
_cell.length_c   1.000
_cell.angle_alpha   90.00
_cell.angle_beta   90.00
_cell.angle_gamma   90.00
#
_symmetry.space_group_name_H-M   'P 1'
#
loop_
_entity.id
_entity.type
_entity.pdbx_description
1 polymer ?
#
loop_
_entity_poly.entity_id
_entity_poly.type
_entity_poly.pdbx_seq_one_letter_code
_entity_poly.pdbx_strand_id
1 'polypeptide(L)'
;MDNFYRQQFPFNNNLEHVRNELSREILEANQKKRQKEQEIRELEYLANQIEDSFLFGKIENKLNQLEELKNNIRNQLNQNLHDTLEDILETQKALVKSNFDNSFIQNQLERFKQRLLNSRQINQAELNKICQVQIELGFLELKLEQEENFQAQIEINRNN
;
A
#
# COMPACT_ATOMS: atom_id res chain seq x y z
N MET A 1 -19.29 44.26 73.70
CA MET A 1 -18.31 45.13 73.01
C MET A 1 -17.26 44.19 72.45
N ASP A 2 -17.52 43.70 71.23
CA ASP A 2 -16.75 42.66 70.55
C ASP A 2 -15.49 43.26 69.94
N ASN A 3 -14.32 42.83 70.41
CA ASN A 3 -13.07 43.04 69.69
C ASN A 3 -12.71 41.75 68.96
N PHE A 4 -13.17 41.68 67.71
CA PHE A 4 -12.78 40.67 66.74
C PHE A 4 -11.27 40.79 66.46
N TYR A 5 -10.51 39.80 66.93
CA TYR A 5 -9.19 39.50 66.38
C TYR A 5 -9.34 39.16 64.90
N ARG A 6 -9.00 40.08 64.01
CA ARG A 6 -8.72 39.74 62.61
C ARG A 6 -7.44 38.91 62.58
N GLN A 7 -7.60 37.59 62.58
CA GLN A 7 -6.54 36.69 62.12
C GLN A 7 -6.29 37.02 60.64
N GLN A 8 -5.14 37.65 60.36
CA GLN A 8 -4.61 37.70 59.01
C GLN A 8 -4.22 36.29 58.63
N PHE A 9 -5.01 35.66 57.76
CA PHE A 9 -4.61 34.40 57.16
C PHE A 9 -3.64 34.66 56.00
N PRO A 10 -2.44 34.06 55.99
CA PRO A 10 -1.54 34.12 54.85
C PRO A 10 -1.97 33.08 53.80
N PHE A 11 -3.14 33.27 53.15
CA PHE A 11 -3.64 32.32 52.14
C PHE A 11 -3.24 32.63 50.69
N ASN A 12 -2.61 33.79 50.42
CA ASN A 12 -2.30 34.17 49.03
C ASN A 12 -1.09 33.43 48.42
N ASN A 13 -0.06 33.11 49.20
CA ASN A 13 1.16 32.50 48.66
C ASN A 13 0.99 31.02 48.26
N ASN A 14 0.13 30.27 48.94
CA ASN A 14 -0.07 28.84 48.65
C ASN A 14 -0.83 28.61 47.34
N LEU A 15 -1.87 29.41 47.07
CA LEU A 15 -2.65 29.29 45.83
C LEU A 15 -1.84 29.71 44.60
N GLU A 16 -1.02 30.76 44.74
CA GLU A 16 -0.14 31.22 43.66
C GLU A 16 0.97 30.19 43.37
N HIS A 17 1.52 29.55 44.40
CA HIS A 17 2.50 28.49 44.22
C HIS A 17 1.91 27.27 43.49
N VAL A 18 0.74 26.78 43.94
CA VAL A 18 0.02 25.66 43.30
C VAL A 18 -0.36 25.99 41.85
N ARG A 19 -0.81 27.23 41.57
CA ARG A 19 -1.10 27.68 40.20
C ARG A 19 0.16 27.65 39.33
N ASN A 20 1.30 28.09 39.85
CA ASN A 20 2.56 28.13 39.10
C ASN A 20 3.10 26.72 38.83
N GLU A 21 2.98 25.80 39.78
CA GLU A 21 3.31 24.39 39.60
C GLU A 21 2.42 23.72 38.55
N LEU A 22 1.10 23.88 38.65
CA LEU A 22 0.16 23.34 37.65
C LEU A 22 0.42 23.92 36.25
N SER A 23 0.72 25.22 36.16
CA SER A 23 1.05 25.86 34.88
C SER A 23 2.33 25.28 34.27
N ARG A 24 3.34 24.98 35.10
CA ARG A 24 4.58 24.33 34.67
C ARG A 24 4.30 22.89 34.21
N GLU A 25 3.55 22.12 34.99
CA GLU A 25 3.18 20.73 34.63
C GLU A 25 2.39 20.67 33.32
N ILE A 26 1.44 21.58 33.10
CA ILE A 26 0.69 21.68 31.84
C ILE A 26 1.63 22.00 30.68
N LEU A 27 2.58 22.92 30.87
CA LEU A 27 3.55 23.27 29.83
C LEU A 27 4.44 22.08 29.48
N GLU A 28 4.98 21.38 30.47
CA GLU A 28 5.81 20.18 30.29
C GLU A 28 5.03 19.03 29.64
N ALA A 29 3.78 18.81 30.05
CA ALA A 29 2.90 17.82 29.43
C ALA A 29 2.62 18.16 27.95
N ASN A 30 2.38 19.43 27.63
CA ASN A 30 2.16 19.89 26.25
C ASN A 30 3.44 19.80 25.40
N GLN A 31 4.62 20.01 25.98
CA GLN A 31 5.89 19.78 25.28
C GLN A 31 6.11 18.30 24.98
N LYS A 32 5.91 17.42 25.97
CA LYS A 32 5.99 15.97 25.79
C LYS A 32 4.97 15.45 24.76
N LYS A 33 3.75 15.98 24.78
CA LYS A 33 2.71 15.64 23.79
C LYS A 33 3.17 16.00 22.38
N ARG A 34 3.67 17.22 22.17
CA ARG A 34 4.17 17.65 20.85
C ARG A 34 5.34 16.81 20.36
N GLN A 35 6.27 16.45 21.25
CA GLN A 35 7.38 15.55 20.92
C GLN A 35 6.87 14.17 20.48
N LYS A 36 5.93 13.57 21.23
CA LYS A 36 5.34 12.29 20.84
C LYS A 36 4.56 12.36 19.53
N GLU A 37 3.87 13.46 19.26
CA GLU A 37 3.19 13.67 17.97
C GLU A 37 4.18 13.81 16.81
N GLN A 38 5.37 14.35 17.04
CA GLN A 38 6.44 14.35 16.03
C GLN A 38 7.00 12.94 15.81
N GLU A 39 7.31 12.21 16.89
CA GLU A 39 7.80 10.83 16.83
C GLU A 39 6.80 9.89 16.12
N ILE A 40 5.50 10.02 16.41
CA ILE A 40 4.46 9.26 15.71
C ILE A 40 4.47 9.56 14.21
N ARG A 41 4.55 10.84 13.81
CA ARG A 41 4.61 11.21 12.39
C ARG A 41 5.85 10.67 11.68
N GLU A 42 7.00 10.67 12.35
CA GLU A 42 8.24 10.11 11.80
C GLU A 42 8.15 8.58 11.66
N LEU A 43 7.57 7.89 12.64
CA LEU A 43 7.34 6.44 12.59
C LEU A 43 6.33 6.06 11.50
N GLU A 44 5.24 6.82 11.34
CA GLU A 44 4.27 6.64 10.25
C GLU A 44 4.95 6.79 8.88
N TYR A 45 5.81 7.80 8.72
CA TYR A 45 6.57 8.00 7.48
C TYR A 45 7.52 6.83 7.19
N LEU A 46 8.29 6.37 8.18
CA LEU A 46 9.21 5.25 8.04
C LEU A 46 8.46 3.94 7.75
N ALA A 47 7.32 3.70 8.38
CA ALA A 47 6.49 2.53 8.12
C ALA A 47 6.02 2.48 6.65
N ASN A 48 5.55 3.62 6.12
CA ASN A 48 5.13 3.73 4.73
C ASN A 48 6.30 3.47 3.77
N GLN A 49 7.48 4.05 4.03
CA GLN A 49 8.67 3.81 3.18
C GLN A 49 9.09 2.33 3.13
N ILE A 50 9.02 1.63 4.26
CA ILE A 50 9.36 0.20 4.35
C ILE A 50 8.33 -0.64 3.59
N GLU A 51 7.04 -0.32 3.71
CA GLU A 51 5.98 -1.01 2.97
C GLU A 51 6.13 -0.83 1.46
N ASP A 52 6.39 0.41 1.01
CA ASP A 52 6.62 0.73 -0.40
C ASP A 52 7.83 -0.05 -0.95
N SER A 53 8.97 0.00 -0.26
CA SER A 53 10.19 -0.71 -0.69
C SER A 53 9.98 -2.22 -0.81
N PHE A 54 9.20 -2.80 0.11
CA PHE A 54 8.86 -4.22 0.09
C PHE A 54 7.91 -4.56 -1.07
N LEU A 55 6.94 -3.69 -1.38
CA LEU A 55 6.01 -3.89 -2.49
C LEU A 55 6.74 -3.77 -3.84
N PHE A 56 7.59 -2.75 -4.03
CA PHE A 56 8.43 -2.59 -5.21
C PHE A 56 9.33 -3.80 -5.43
N GLY A 57 10.01 -4.28 -4.38
CA GLY A 57 10.86 -5.47 -4.47
C GLY A 57 10.06 -6.73 -4.87
N LYS A 58 8.81 -6.87 -4.42
CA LYS A 58 7.94 -7.98 -4.86
C LYS A 58 7.55 -7.87 -6.32
N ILE A 59 7.19 -6.67 -6.78
CA ILE A 59 6.82 -6.40 -8.17
C ILE A 59 8.01 -6.69 -9.09
N GLU A 60 9.20 -6.18 -8.77
CA GLU A 60 10.43 -6.42 -9.53
C GLU A 60 10.75 -7.92 -9.63
N ASN A 61 10.68 -8.64 -8.51
CA ASN A 61 10.87 -10.09 -8.51
C ASN A 61 9.86 -10.81 -9.41
N LYS A 62 8.60 -10.38 -9.43
CA LYS A 62 7.56 -10.98 -10.29
C LYS A 62 7.74 -10.63 -11.76
N LEU A 63 8.19 -9.42 -12.08
CA LEU A 63 8.55 -9.02 -13.44
C LEU A 63 9.70 -9.87 -13.98
N ASN A 64 10.75 -10.06 -13.17
CA ASN A 64 11.89 -10.92 -13.55
C ASN A 64 11.44 -12.37 -13.77
N GLN A 65 10.63 -12.93 -12.85
CA GLN A 65 10.07 -14.28 -13.01
C GLN A 65 9.20 -14.40 -14.27
N LEU A 66 8.38 -13.39 -14.56
CA LEU A 66 7.53 -13.37 -15.75
C LEU A 66 8.37 -13.35 -17.03
N GLU A 67 9.39 -12.50 -17.08
CA GLU A 67 10.25 -12.34 -18.25
C GLU A 67 11.06 -13.62 -18.53
N GLU A 68 11.58 -14.27 -17.50
CA GLU A 68 12.22 -15.58 -17.63
C GLU A 68 11.26 -16.64 -18.20
N LEU A 69 10.02 -16.69 -17.70
CA LEU A 69 9.01 -17.62 -18.21
C LEU A 69 8.61 -17.30 -19.65
N LYS A 70 8.45 -16.01 -20.00
CA LYS A 70 8.17 -15.56 -21.36
C LYS A 70 9.26 -15.99 -22.32
N ASN A 71 10.52 -15.77 -21.97
CA ASN A 71 11.65 -16.13 -22.83
C ASN A 71 11.76 -17.64 -23.01
N ASN A 72 11.56 -18.42 -21.94
CA ASN A 72 11.54 -19.88 -22.04
C ASN A 72 10.43 -20.39 -22.97
N ILE A 73 9.23 -19.85 -22.85
CA ILE A 73 8.09 -20.24 -23.69
C ILE A 73 8.28 -19.75 -25.14
N ARG A 74 8.73 -18.51 -25.35
CA ARG A 74 8.95 -17.95 -26.70
C ARG A 74 9.97 -18.74 -27.51
N ASN A 75 11.00 -19.31 -26.86
CA ASN A 75 11.97 -20.17 -27.52
C ASN A 75 11.36 -21.48 -28.07
N GLN A 76 10.20 -21.90 -27.53
CA GLN A 76 9.47 -23.09 -27.97
C GLN A 76 8.37 -22.75 -29.01
N LEU A 77 7.89 -21.52 -28.98
CA LEU A 77 6.76 -21.08 -29.81
C LEU A 77 7.20 -20.56 -31.19
N ASN A 78 6.37 -20.79 -32.20
CA ASN A 78 6.48 -20.09 -33.47
C ASN A 78 6.07 -18.61 -33.32
N GLN A 79 6.57 -17.71 -34.19
CA GLN A 79 6.30 -16.25 -34.12
C GLN A 79 4.82 -15.89 -33.95
N ASN A 80 3.90 -16.50 -34.70
CA ASN A 80 2.46 -16.21 -34.59
C ASN A 80 1.85 -16.52 -33.20
N LEU A 81 2.48 -17.42 -32.44
CA LEU A 81 2.05 -17.78 -31.10
C LEU A 81 2.71 -16.93 -30.02
N HIS A 82 3.76 -16.16 -30.36
CA HIS A 82 4.33 -15.15 -29.46
C HIS A 82 3.30 -14.07 -29.18
N ASP A 83 2.64 -13.56 -30.22
CA ASP A 83 1.58 -12.56 -30.10
C ASP A 83 0.40 -13.12 -29.27
N THR A 84 0.03 -14.38 -29.50
CA THR A 84 -1.04 -15.03 -28.70
C THR A 84 -0.64 -15.15 -27.22
N LEU A 85 0.64 -15.36 -26.90
CA LEU A 85 1.11 -15.36 -25.51
C LEU A 85 0.99 -13.97 -24.89
N GLU A 86 1.38 -12.91 -25.60
CA GLU A 86 1.21 -11.53 -25.11
C GLU A 86 -0.26 -11.19 -24.91
N ASP A 87 -1.13 -11.53 -25.87
CA ASP A 87 -2.58 -11.33 -25.75
C ASP A 87 -3.14 -11.98 -24.47
N ILE A 88 -2.68 -13.20 -24.12
CA ILE A 88 -3.07 -13.87 -22.87
C ILE A 88 -2.66 -13.03 -21.66
N LEU A 89 -1.40 -12.58 -21.61
CA LEU A 89 -0.88 -11.86 -20.45
C LEU A 89 -1.54 -10.49 -20.29
N GLU A 90 -1.77 -9.77 -21.38
CA GLU A 90 -2.47 -8.47 -21.37
C GLU A 90 -3.94 -8.63 -20.97
N THR A 91 -4.64 -9.59 -21.57
CA THR A 91 -6.05 -9.88 -21.25
C THR A 91 -6.19 -10.28 -19.78
N GLN A 92 -5.24 -11.05 -19.25
CA GLN A 92 -5.25 -11.46 -17.85
C GLN A 92 -4.98 -10.30 -16.89
N LYS A 93 -4.10 -9.36 -17.24
CA LYS A 93 -3.91 -8.12 -16.50
C LYS A 93 -5.18 -7.27 -16.49
N ALA A 94 -5.85 -7.12 -17.63
CA ALA A 94 -7.13 -6.42 -17.72
C ALA A 94 -8.22 -7.09 -16.87
N LEU A 95 -8.24 -8.42 -16.83
CA LEU A 95 -9.19 -9.18 -16.02
C LEU A 95 -8.97 -8.98 -14.52
N VAL A 96 -7.72 -8.95 -14.06
CA VAL A 96 -7.37 -8.64 -12.66
C VAL A 96 -7.84 -7.22 -12.30
N LYS A 97 -7.59 -6.24 -13.18
CA LYS A 97 -8.06 -4.86 -12.96
C LYS A 97 -9.58 -4.74 -12.89
N SER A 98 -10.32 -5.60 -13.59
CA SER A 98 -11.78 -5.66 -13.52
C SER A 98 -12.30 -6.54 -12.37
N ASN A 99 -11.47 -6.92 -11.40
CA ASN A 99 -11.82 -7.88 -10.33
C ASN A 99 -12.45 -9.18 -10.83
N PHE A 100 -12.05 -9.64 -12.01
CA PHE A 100 -12.62 -10.80 -12.69
C PHE A 100 -14.12 -10.70 -13.05
N ASP A 101 -14.76 -9.54 -12.93
CA ASP A 101 -16.21 -9.40 -13.18
C ASP A 101 -16.57 -9.29 -14.68
N ASN A 102 -15.57 -9.15 -15.56
CA ASN A 102 -15.80 -8.98 -16.99
C ASN A 102 -15.83 -10.32 -17.74
N SER A 103 -17.03 -10.88 -17.91
CA SER A 103 -17.25 -12.15 -18.63
C SER A 103 -16.78 -12.13 -20.09
N PHE A 104 -16.79 -10.97 -20.76
CA PHE A 104 -16.26 -10.85 -22.11
C PHE A 104 -14.74 -11.04 -22.13
N ILE A 105 -14.02 -10.41 -21.20
CA ILE A 105 -12.56 -10.58 -21.05
C ILE A 105 -12.22 -12.02 -20.66
N GLN A 106 -12.99 -12.64 -19.75
CA GLN A 106 -12.82 -14.06 -19.40
C GLN A 106 -12.93 -14.97 -20.64
N ASN A 107 -13.97 -14.77 -21.45
CA ASN A 107 -14.20 -15.54 -22.67
C ASN A 107 -13.09 -15.34 -23.70
N GLN A 108 -12.56 -14.11 -23.85
CA GLN A 108 -11.40 -13.87 -24.70
C GLN A 108 -10.15 -14.59 -24.19
N LEU A 109 -9.88 -14.51 -22.89
CA LEU A 109 -8.74 -15.16 -22.26
C LEU A 109 -8.77 -16.68 -22.48
N GLU A 110 -9.93 -17.32 -22.31
CA GLU A 110 -10.08 -18.75 -22.59
C GLU A 110 -9.79 -19.10 -24.05
N ARG A 111 -10.29 -18.30 -25.01
CA ARG A 111 -10.04 -18.53 -26.44
C ARG A 111 -8.56 -18.46 -26.78
N PHE A 112 -7.83 -17.49 -26.22
CA PHE A 112 -6.40 -17.37 -26.45
C PHE A 112 -5.63 -18.54 -25.80
N LYS A 113 -5.97 -18.92 -24.55
CA LYS A 113 -5.39 -20.07 -23.87
C LYS A 113 -5.60 -21.37 -24.66
N GLN A 114 -6.82 -21.61 -25.14
CA GLN A 114 -7.13 -22.79 -25.97
C GLN A 114 -6.35 -22.79 -27.28
N ARG A 115 -6.22 -21.63 -27.95
CA ARG A 115 -5.43 -21.51 -29.18
C ARG A 115 -3.97 -21.91 -28.93
N LEU A 116 -3.38 -21.43 -27.83
CA LEU A 116 -1.99 -21.73 -27.48
C LEU A 116 -1.82 -23.21 -27.14
N LEU A 117 -2.73 -23.82 -26.37
CA LEU A 117 -2.68 -25.23 -26.01
C LEU A 117 -2.89 -26.17 -27.22
N ASN A 118 -3.76 -25.78 -28.15
CA ASN A 118 -4.01 -26.53 -29.39
C ASN A 118 -2.78 -26.58 -30.31
N SER A 119 -1.83 -25.66 -30.14
CA SER A 119 -0.55 -25.70 -30.88
C SER A 119 0.33 -26.89 -30.47
N ARG A 120 0.12 -27.46 -29.29
CA ARG A 120 0.96 -28.51 -28.65
C ARG A 120 2.43 -28.12 -28.44
N GLN A 121 2.81 -26.87 -28.67
CA GLN A 121 4.17 -26.36 -28.45
C GLN A 121 4.44 -25.99 -26.99
N ILE A 122 3.38 -25.70 -26.24
CA ILE A 122 3.39 -25.44 -24.80
C ILE A 122 2.40 -26.37 -24.12
N ASN A 123 2.73 -26.83 -22.91
CA ASN A 123 1.82 -27.64 -22.11
C ASN A 123 0.98 -26.80 -21.13
N GLN A 124 -0.05 -27.41 -20.56
CA GLN A 124 -0.94 -26.76 -19.60
C GLN A 124 -0.21 -26.24 -18.36
N ALA A 125 0.81 -26.95 -17.88
CA ALA A 125 1.52 -26.57 -16.67
C ALA A 125 2.37 -25.30 -16.89
N GLU A 126 3.07 -25.21 -18.02
CA GLU A 126 3.83 -24.01 -18.43
C GLU A 126 2.90 -22.81 -18.59
N LEU A 127 1.77 -22.99 -19.29
CA LEU A 127 0.78 -21.93 -19.45
C LEU A 127 0.18 -21.49 -18.11
N ASN A 128 -0.18 -22.43 -17.24
CA ASN A 128 -0.71 -22.10 -15.92
C ASN A 128 0.31 -21.35 -15.06
N LYS A 129 1.59 -21.73 -15.12
CA LYS A 129 2.66 -21.11 -14.35
C LYS A 129 2.84 -19.64 -14.75
N ILE A 130 2.94 -19.35 -16.05
CA ILE A 130 3.08 -17.96 -16.51
C ILE A 130 1.82 -17.13 -16.22
N CYS A 131 0.63 -17.72 -16.39
CA CYS A 131 -0.64 -17.09 -16.05
C CYS A 131 -0.75 -16.77 -14.55
N GLN A 132 -0.26 -17.65 -13.69
CA GLN A 132 -0.28 -17.44 -12.24
C GLN A 132 0.63 -16.28 -11.84
N VAL A 133 1.85 -16.22 -12.37
CA VAL A 133 2.77 -15.10 -12.13
C VAL A 133 2.16 -13.78 -12.62
N GLN A 134 1.48 -13.78 -13.78
CA GLN A 134 0.80 -12.60 -14.29
C GLN A 134 -0.36 -12.14 -13.40
N ILE A 135 -1.14 -13.06 -12.83
CA ILE A 135 -2.20 -12.71 -11.85
C ILE A 135 -1.58 -12.06 -10.62
N GLU A 136 -0.56 -12.70 -10.05
CA GLU A 136 0.11 -12.20 -8.85
C GLU A 136 0.71 -10.82 -9.07
N LEU A 137 1.37 -10.62 -10.22
CA LEU A 137 1.89 -9.31 -10.62
C LEU A 137 0.76 -8.28 -10.74
N GLY A 138 -0.34 -8.62 -11.43
CA GLY A 138 -1.48 -7.72 -11.59
C GLY A 138 -2.10 -7.30 -10.25
N PHE A 139 -2.17 -8.20 -9.27
CA PHE A 139 -2.65 -7.85 -7.92
C PHE A 139 -1.69 -6.91 -7.18
N LEU A 140 -0.38 -7.13 -7.30
CA LEU A 140 0.61 -6.25 -6.68
C LEU A 140 0.60 -4.85 -7.30
N GLU A 141 0.51 -4.77 -8.64
CA GLU A 141 0.36 -3.49 -9.35
C GLU A 141 -0.93 -2.77 -8.95
N LEU A 142 -2.04 -3.50 -8.80
CA LEU A 142 -3.31 -2.92 -8.33
C LEU A 142 -3.20 -2.40 -6.89
N LYS A 143 -2.52 -3.12 -5.98
CA LYS A 143 -2.29 -2.65 -4.61
C LYS A 143 -1.49 -1.36 -4.61
N LEU A 144 -0.43 -1.29 -5.41
CA LEU A 144 0.39 -0.09 -5.54
C LEU A 144 -0.43 1.10 -6.08
N GLU A 145 -1.22 0.89 -7.13
CA GLU A 145 -2.10 1.92 -7.70
C GLU A 145 -3.14 2.42 -6.68
N GLN A 146 -3.67 1.54 -5.83
CA GLN A 146 -4.59 1.91 -4.75
C GLN A 146 -3.91 2.73 -3.63
N GLU A 147 -2.69 2.36 -3.26
CA GLU A 147 -1.89 3.09 -2.25
C GLU A 147 -1.53 4.49 -2.75
N GLU A 148 -1.05 4.63 -3.99
CA GLU A 148 -0.75 5.92 -4.61
C GLU A 148 -1.99 6.83 -4.66
N ASN A 149 -3.14 6.28 -5.07
CA ASN A 149 -4.40 7.02 -5.09
C ASN A 149 -4.87 7.46 -3.71
N PHE A 150 -4.68 6.62 -2.69
CA PHE A 150 -5.03 6.95 -1.31
C PHE A 150 -4.13 8.07 -0.74
N GLN A 151 -2.81 7.99 -0.98
CA GLN A 151 -1.88 9.05 -0.56
C GLN A 151 -2.18 10.38 -1.25
N ALA A 152 -2.47 10.36 -2.56
CA ALA A 152 -2.87 11.57 -3.29
C ALA A 152 -4.13 12.22 -2.69
N GLN A 153 -5.12 11.42 -2.27
CA GLN A 153 -6.33 11.93 -1.60
C GLN A 153 -6.03 12.53 -0.22
N ILE A 154 -5.12 11.93 0.56
CA ILE A 154 -4.68 12.50 1.83
C ILE A 154 -4.02 13.86 1.62
N GLU A 155 -3.12 13.98 0.63
CA GLU A 155 -2.43 15.23 0.33
C GLU A 155 -3.41 16.34 -0.09
N ILE A 156 -4.39 16.04 -0.93
CA ILE A 156 -5.45 16.98 -1.30
C ILE A 156 -6.22 17.46 -0.06
N ASN A 157 -6.59 16.54 0.85
CA ASN A 157 -7.33 16.87 2.06
C ASN A 157 -6.49 17.65 3.10
N ARG A 158 -5.16 17.58 3.06
CA ARG A 158 -4.26 18.36 3.92
C ARG A 158 -4.03 19.79 3.41
N ASN A 159 -4.19 20.01 2.11
CA ASN A 159 -3.94 21.29 1.45
C ASN A 159 -5.21 22.15 1.24
N ASN A 160 -6.39 21.62 1.58
CA ASN A 160 -7.68 22.32 1.60
C ASN A 160 -8.10 22.68 3.03
#